data_AF-A0A1S2PZL6-F1
#
_entry.id   AF-A0A1S2PZL6-F1
#
_cell.length_a   1.000
_cell.length_b   1.000
_cell.length_c   1.000
_cell.angle_alpha   90.00
_cell.angle_beta   90.00
_cell.angle_gamma   90.00
#
_symmetry.space_group_name_H-M   'P 1'
#
loop_
_entity.id
_entity.type
_entity.pdbx_description
1 polymer ?
#
loop_
_entity_poly.entity_id
_entity_poly.type
_entity_poly.pdbx_seq_one_letter_code
_entity_poly.pdbx_strand_id
1 'polypeptide(L)'
;MRVSDDPRIGFLKADVARFCDGLAELAPAIRIRLVVQLREALGEVTDAALDEGMAAAKAEGWGLRQIGSQTGLSHEKVRYRLAQAAGEPDGVA
;
A
#
# COMPACT_ATOMS: atom_id res chain seq x y z
N MET A 1 -3.37 -2.24 16.59
CA MET A 1 -2.50 -1.67 15.54
C MET A 1 -1.13 -1.45 16.17
N ARG A 2 -0.12 -2.28 15.85
CA ARG A 2 1.24 -2.00 16.32
C ARG A 2 1.72 -0.76 15.57
N VAL A 3 2.00 0.31 16.31
CA VAL A 3 2.78 1.43 15.79
C VAL A 3 4.14 0.84 15.43
N SER A 4 4.58 1.00 14.18
CA SER A 4 5.91 0.55 13.78
C SER A 4 6.95 1.36 14.55
N ASP A 5 7.91 0.69 15.18
CA ASP A 5 9.07 1.35 15.83
C ASP A 5 10.15 1.78 14.81
N ASP A 6 9.91 1.59 13.50
CA ASP A 6 10.84 2.01 12.45
C ASP A 6 10.84 3.55 12.32
N PRO A 7 11.99 4.23 12.55
CA PRO A 7 12.09 5.68 12.46
C PRO A 7 11.66 6.25 11.10
N ARG A 8 11.87 5.52 10.00
CA ARG A 8 11.49 5.97 8.64
C ARG A 8 9.97 6.09 8.52
N ILE A 9 9.24 5.12 9.07
CA ILE A 9 7.77 5.17 9.13
C ILE A 9 7.32 6.29 10.07
N GLY A 10 8.03 6.49 11.19
CA GLY A 10 7.79 7.61 12.11
C GLY A 10 7.87 8.98 11.43
N PHE A 11 8.92 9.23 10.65
CA PHE A 11 9.10 10.49 9.91
C PHE A 11 7.98 10.73 8.90
N LEU A 12 7.66 9.74 8.05
CA LEU A 12 6.58 9.88 7.06
C LEU A 12 5.22 10.11 7.73
N LYS A 13 4.95 9.43 8.85
CA LYS A 13 3.72 9.66 9.63
C LYS A 13 3.65 11.09 10.16
N ALA A 14 4.77 11.64 10.66
CA ALA A 14 4.82 13.01 11.15
C ALA A 14 4.61 14.03 10.01
N ASP A 15 5.16 13.76 8.83
CA ASP A 15 4.99 14.63 7.67
C ASP A 15 3.55 14.62 7.14
N VAL A 16 2.92 13.45 7.07
CA VAL A 16 1.50 13.32 6.73
C VAL A 16 0.62 14.02 7.76
N ALA A 17 0.92 13.88 9.06
CA ALA A 17 0.20 14.58 10.12
C ALA A 17 0.31 16.10 9.95
N ARG A 18 1.52 16.62 9.71
CA ARG A 18 1.75 18.05 9.46
C ARG A 18 1.00 18.57 8.24
N PHE A 19 0.94 17.78 7.15
CA PHE A 19 0.14 18.12 5.99
C PHE A 19 -1.35 18.25 6.36
N CYS A 20 -1.90 17.27 7.07
CA CYS A 20 -3.30 17.26 7.49
C CYS A 20 -3.65 18.41 8.44
N ASP A 21 -2.78 18.72 9.40
CA ASP A 21 -2.96 19.84 10.33
C ASP A 21 -3.01 21.18 9.57
N GLY A 22 -2.20 21.33 8.51
CA GLY A 22 -2.21 22.49 7.62
C GLY A 22 -3.51 22.71 6.84
N LEU A 23 -4.44 21.74 6.83
CA LEU A 23 -5.72 21.86 6.14
C LEU A 23 -6.83 22.47 7.02
N ALA A 24 -6.57 22.71 8.32
CA ALA A 24 -7.59 23.08 9.30
C ALA A 24 -8.39 24.35 8.96
N GLU A 25 -7.76 25.31 8.25
CA GLU A 25 -8.38 26.59 7.90
C GLU A 25 -9.12 26.57 6.54
N LEU A 26 -9.04 25.48 5.78
CA LEU A 26 -9.68 25.37 4.46
C LEU A 26 -11.18 25.08 4.56
N ALA A 27 -11.95 25.33 3.51
CA ALA A 27 -13.35 24.89 3.45
C ALA A 27 -13.45 23.35 3.54
N PRO A 28 -14.50 22.77 4.17
CA PRO A 28 -14.60 21.32 4.40
C PRO A 28 -14.45 20.46 3.14
N ALA A 29 -15.06 20.88 2.02
CA ALA A 29 -14.98 20.18 0.75
C ALA A 29 -13.53 20.10 0.22
N ILE A 30 -12.74 21.15 0.43
CA ILE A 30 -11.34 21.20 0.01
C ILE A 30 -10.50 20.26 0.87
N ARG A 31 -10.71 20.24 2.20
CA ARG A 31 -10.01 19.33 3.13
C ARG A 31 -10.20 17.88 2.72
N ILE A 32 -11.47 17.46 2.53
CA ILE A 32 -11.81 16.09 2.16
C ILE A 32 -11.13 15.70 0.84
N ARG A 33 -11.23 16.56 -0.17
CA ARG A 33 -10.61 16.31 -1.49
C ARG A 33 -9.09 16.11 -1.38
N LEU A 34 -8.39 16.98 -0.65
CA LEU A 34 -6.93 16.90 -0.52
C LEU A 34 -6.49 15.65 0.26
N VAL A 35 -7.23 15.26 1.31
CA VAL A 35 -6.94 14.02 2.06
C VAL A 35 -7.19 12.78 1.19
N VAL A 36 -8.23 12.78 0.35
CA VAL A 36 -8.47 11.68 -0.60
C VAL A 36 -7.32 11.59 -1.61
N GLN A 37 -6.92 12.70 -2.23
CA GLN A 37 -5.79 12.74 -3.16
C GLN A 37 -4.48 12.28 -2.50
N LEU A 38 -4.23 12.67 -1.25
CA LEU A 38 -3.07 12.19 -0.51
C LEU A 38 -3.11 10.67 -0.30
N ARG A 39 -4.27 10.13 0.08
CA ARG A 39 -4.44 8.68 0.28
C ARG A 39 -4.24 7.90 -1.02
N GLU A 40 -4.74 8.42 -2.14
CA GLU A 40 -4.55 7.84 -3.47
C GLU A 40 -3.08 7.85 -3.86
N ALA A 41 -2.40 9.00 -3.77
CA ALA A 41 -0.99 9.13 -4.12
C ALA A 41 -0.07 8.24 -3.26
N LEU A 42 -0.33 8.14 -1.95
CA LEU A 42 0.39 7.22 -1.07
C LEU A 42 0.06 5.75 -1.39
N GLY A 43 -1.20 5.46 -1.73
CA GLY A 43 -1.63 4.15 -2.19
C GLY A 43 -0.87 3.70 -3.43
N GLU A 44 -0.85 4.52 -4.48
CA GLU A 44 -0.16 4.22 -5.74
C GLU A 44 1.30 3.78 -5.54
N VAL A 45 2.08 4.55 -4.79
CA VAL A 45 3.51 4.25 -4.59
C VAL A 45 3.73 3.06 -3.65
N THR A 46 2.88 2.88 -2.64
CA THR A 46 3.03 1.76 -1.70
C THR A 46 2.50 0.45 -2.27
N ASP A 47 1.45 0.48 -3.08
CA ASP A 47 0.92 -0.68 -3.78
C ASP A 47 1.93 -1.22 -4.79
N ALA A 48 2.57 -0.35 -5.58
CA ALA A 48 3.63 -0.75 -6.50
C ALA A 48 4.80 -1.41 -5.76
N ALA A 49 5.30 -0.78 -4.69
CA ALA A 49 6.37 -1.35 -3.87
C ALA A 49 5.98 -2.67 -3.19
N LEU A 50 4.71 -2.80 -2.79
CA LEU A 50 4.18 -4.02 -2.19
C LEU A 50 4.13 -5.16 -3.23
N ASP A 51 3.71 -4.86 -4.46
CA ASP A 51 3.67 -5.83 -5.56
C ASP A 51 5.08 -6.32 -5.93
N GLU A 52 6.05 -5.41 -6.03
CA GLU A 52 7.47 -5.77 -6.21
C GLU A 52 8.00 -6.66 -5.07
N GLY A 53 7.70 -6.30 -3.82
CA GLY A 53 8.10 -7.09 -2.65
C GLY A 53 7.48 -8.49 -2.63
N MET A 54 6.21 -8.63 -3.02
CA MET A 54 5.55 -9.93 -3.17
C MET A 54 6.19 -10.77 -4.28
N ALA A 55 6.53 -10.15 -5.41
CA ALA A 55 7.19 -10.84 -6.53
C ALA A 55 8.59 -11.33 -6.13
N ALA A 56 9.37 -10.51 -5.43
CA ALA A 56 10.68 -10.89 -4.90
C ALA A 56 10.58 -12.06 -3.91
N ALA A 57 9.65 -12.00 -2.94
CA ALA A 57 9.41 -13.09 -2.01
C ALA A 57 9.00 -14.39 -2.74
N LYS A 58 8.18 -14.27 -3.80
CA LYS A 58 7.80 -15.41 -4.63
C LYS A 58 9.01 -16.02 -5.36
N ALA A 59 9.91 -15.18 -5.89
CA ALA A 59 11.15 -15.61 -6.54
C ALA A 59 12.13 -16.29 -5.57
N GLU A 60 12.13 -15.89 -4.30
CA GLU A 60 12.86 -16.56 -3.21
C GLU A 60 12.21 -17.90 -2.76
N GLY A 61 11.09 -18.30 -3.38
CA GLY A 61 10.43 -19.58 -3.11
C GLY A 61 9.38 -19.53 -1.99
N TRP A 62 8.98 -18.35 -1.52
CA TRP A 62 7.98 -18.24 -0.47
C TRP A 62 6.61 -18.74 -0.95
N GLY A 63 5.87 -19.41 -0.05
CA GLY A 63 4.49 -19.82 -0.31
C GLY A 63 3.50 -18.65 -0.28
N LEU A 64 2.43 -18.70 -1.07
CA LEU A 64 1.42 -17.62 -1.15
C LEU A 64 0.77 -17.28 0.20
N ARG A 65 0.57 -18.29 1.06
CA ARG A 65 0.03 -18.07 2.42
C ARG A 65 1.01 -17.33 3.33
N GLN A 66 2.31 -17.62 3.18
CA GLN A 66 3.36 -16.93 3.92
C GLN A 66 3.43 -15.46 3.50
N ILE A 67 3.43 -15.19 2.19
CA ILE A 67 3.38 -13.82 1.67
C ILE A 67 2.12 -13.10 2.18
N GLY A 68 0.94 -13.71 2.07
CA GLY A 68 -0.31 -13.14 2.57
C GLY A 68 -0.28 -12.80 4.06
N SER A 69 0.36 -13.64 4.89
CA SER A 69 0.51 -13.36 6.32
C SER A 69 1.36 -12.12 6.62
N GLN A 70 2.35 -11.79 5.77
CA GLN A 70 3.19 -10.60 5.93
C GLN A 70 2.53 -9.34 5.38
N THR A 71 1.75 -9.46 4.31
CA THR A 71 1.09 -8.32 3.66
C THR A 71 -0.28 -8.00 4.24
N GLY A 72 -0.84 -8.89 5.09
CA GLY A 72 -2.21 -8.78 5.58
C GLY A 72 -3.28 -9.09 4.52
N LEU A 73 -2.88 -9.68 3.38
CA LEU A 73 -3.77 -10.07 2.29
C LEU A 73 -4.11 -11.56 2.36
N SER A 74 -5.27 -11.95 1.82
CA SER A 74 -5.54 -13.36 1.58
C SER A 74 -4.60 -13.90 0.50
N HIS A 75 -4.25 -15.19 0.59
CA HIS A 75 -3.43 -15.84 -0.44
C HIS A 75 -4.03 -15.77 -1.86
N GLU A 76 -5.35 -15.65 -1.96
CA GLU A 76 -6.09 -15.45 -3.22
C GLU A 76 -5.77 -14.07 -3.81
N LYS A 77 -5.84 -13.03 -2.96
CA LYS A 77 -5.51 -11.66 -3.38
C LYS A 77 -4.03 -11.52 -3.74
N VAL A 78 -3.13 -12.19 -3.01
CA VAL A 78 -1.70 -12.23 -3.36
C VAL A 78 -1.50 -12.83 -4.74
N ARG A 79 -2.13 -13.97 -5.05
CA ARG A 79 -2.01 -14.59 -6.38
C ARG A 79 -2.51 -13.66 -7.48
N TYR A 80 -3.68 -13.05 -7.28
CA TYR A 80 -4.24 -12.09 -8.23
C TYR A 80 -3.29 -10.91 -8.50
N ARG A 81 -2.73 -10.30 -7.44
CA ARG A 81 -1.79 -9.18 -7.59
C ARG A 81 -0.50 -9.59 -8.31
N LEU A 82 0.03 -10.78 -8.02
CA LEU A 82 1.21 -11.31 -8.72
C LEU A 82 0.95 -11.56 -10.21
N ALA A 83 -0.23 -12.10 -10.57
CA ALA A 83 -0.61 -12.31 -11.98
C ALA A 83 -0.73 -10.97 -12.73
N GLN A 84 -1.41 -9.99 -12.12
CA GLN A 84 -1.53 -8.64 -12.68
C GLN A 84 -0.16 -7.97 -12.88
N ALA A 85 0.74 -8.09 -11.90
CA ALA A 85 2.10 -7.54 -11.99
C ALA A 85 2.96 -8.24 -13.06
N ALA A 86 2.73 -9.53 -13.32
CA ALA A 86 3.38 -10.27 -14.40
C ALA A 86 2.82 -9.93 -15.80
N GLY A 87 1.77 -9.09 -15.88
CA GLY A 87 1.09 -8.78 -17.14
C GLY A 87 0.31 -9.97 -17.70
N GLU A 88 -0.05 -10.95 -16.86
CA GLU A 88 -0.93 -12.05 -17.26
C GLU A 88 -2.36 -11.48 -17.38
N PRO A 89 -2.96 -11.42 -18.58
CA PRO A 89 -4.35 -11.04 -18.71
C PRO A 89 -5.20 -12.10 -18.00
N ASP A 90 -6.22 -11.63 -17.28
CA ASP A 90 -7.22 -12.43 -16.56
C ASP A 90 -7.57 -13.69 -17.38
N GLY A 91 -7.38 -14.86 -16.77
CA GLY A 91 -7.46 -16.15 -17.45
C GLY A 91 -8.72 -16.28 -18.30
N VAL A 92 -8.52 -16.41 -19.62
CA VAL A 92 -9.50 -17.08 -20.49
C VAL A 92 -9.55 -18.53 -20.05
N ALA A 93 -10.65 -18.89 -19.38
CA ALA A 93 -11.14 -20.25 -19.24
C ALA A 93 -12.63 -20.26 -19.60
#